data_AF-A0A1Y6G971-F1
#
_entry.id   AF-A0A1Y6G971-F1
#
_cell.length_a   1.000
_cell.length_b   1.000
_cell.length_c   1.000
_cell.angle_alpha   90.00
_cell.angle_beta   90.00
_cell.angle_gamma   90.00
#
_symmetry.space_group_name_H-M   'P 1'
#
loop_
_entity.id
_entity.type
_entity.pdbx_description
1 polymer ?
#
loop_
_entity_poly.entity_id
_entity_poly.type
_entity_poly.pdbx_seq_one_letter_code
_entity_poly.pdbx_strand_id
1 'polypeptide(L)'
;MKRSTQRIIEVFPKFKGKLKAYENILLVEEALKGLTEVEAVFLRLAWFFEAPENESFNIGLLYHQLDNEWLEFALQLMTQFFQEDTFLIQKPTFSILRETKDHYFNQKQFADFLSEHGLKYDKRKLNVYYSRGKIPKADVELAGTPYWSKSTVEEFCEQEKERLKRD
;
A
#
# COMPACT_ATOMS: atom_id res chain seq x y z
N MET A 1 -2.73 18.70 14.09
CA MET A 1 -2.12 18.28 12.83
C MET A 1 -2.34 16.81 12.65
N LYS A 2 -2.96 16.43 11.53
CA LYS A 2 -3.19 15.06 11.11
C LYS A 2 -1.87 14.37 10.78
N ARG A 3 -1.84 13.04 10.89
CA ARG A 3 -0.65 12.23 10.60
C ARG A 3 -0.27 12.33 9.12
N SER A 4 -1.26 12.37 8.24
CA SER A 4 -1.03 12.50 6.80
C SER A 4 -0.40 13.86 6.46
N THR A 5 -0.85 14.95 7.10
CA THR A 5 -0.23 16.28 6.99
C THR A 5 1.22 16.28 7.49
N GLN A 6 1.50 15.58 8.59
CA GLN A 6 2.85 15.48 9.15
C GLN A 6 3.84 14.86 8.14
N ARG A 7 3.45 13.78 7.46
CA ARG A 7 4.30 13.14 6.44
C ARG A 7 4.58 14.05 5.25
N ILE A 8 3.61 14.90 4.86
CA ILE A 8 3.85 15.92 3.83
C ILE A 8 4.92 16.91 4.28
N ILE A 9 4.91 17.33 5.55
CA ILE A 9 5.90 18.29 6.09
C ILE A 9 7.28 17.66 6.22
N GLU A 10 7.38 16.38 6.52
CA GLU A 10 8.67 15.67 6.55
C GLU A 10 9.36 15.72 5.19
N VAL A 11 8.59 15.62 4.10
CA VAL A 11 9.09 15.72 2.72
C VAL A 11 9.26 17.17 2.28
N PHE A 12 8.34 18.06 2.67
CA PHE A 12 8.36 19.50 2.33
C PHE A 12 8.34 20.37 3.60
N PRO A 13 9.46 20.48 4.34
CA PRO A 13 9.50 21.20 5.62
C PRO A 13 9.05 22.66 5.54
N LYS A 14 9.26 23.28 4.38
CA LYS A 14 8.86 24.66 4.07
C LYS A 14 7.34 24.91 4.16
N PHE A 15 6.51 23.86 4.17
CA PHE A 15 5.05 24.00 4.29
C PHE A 15 4.59 24.32 5.71
N LYS A 16 5.40 24.09 6.74
CA LYS A 16 5.01 24.28 8.14
C LYS A 16 4.47 25.69 8.43
N GLY A 17 5.05 26.72 7.82
CA GLY A 17 4.59 28.11 7.94
C GLY A 17 3.39 28.47 7.07
N LYS A 18 2.93 27.55 6.21
CA LYS A 18 1.90 27.78 5.19
C LYS A 18 0.61 26.97 5.43
N LEU A 19 0.56 26.13 6.46
CA LEU A 19 -0.54 25.19 6.69
C LEU A 19 -1.89 25.84 6.96
N LYS A 20 -1.91 27.06 7.51
CA LYS A 20 -3.16 27.79 7.81
C LYS A 20 -3.52 28.84 6.77
N ALA A 21 -2.78 28.90 5.67
CA ALA A 21 -3.01 29.90 4.63
C ALA A 21 -4.41 29.80 4.01
N TYR A 22 -5.03 28.62 4.06
CA TYR A 22 -6.42 28.40 3.60
C TYR A 22 -7.46 29.27 4.33
N GLU A 23 -7.15 29.77 5.53
CA GLU A 23 -8.05 30.65 6.30
C GLU A 23 -8.27 32.03 5.62
N ASN A 24 -7.44 32.42 4.64
CA ASN A 24 -7.53 33.71 3.95
C ASN A 24 -7.04 33.62 2.50
N ILE A 25 -7.87 34.05 1.54
CA ILE A 25 -7.58 34.02 0.09
C ILE A 25 -6.24 34.68 -0.27
N LEU A 26 -5.89 35.82 0.35
CA LEU A 26 -4.61 36.50 0.09
C LEU A 26 -3.42 35.66 0.55
N LEU A 27 -3.56 34.95 1.67
CA LEU A 27 -2.53 34.04 2.18
C LEU A 27 -2.40 32.79 1.31
N VAL A 28 -3.48 32.34 0.66
CA VAL A 28 -3.44 31.20 -0.28
C VAL A 28 -2.52 31.51 -1.46
N GLU A 29 -2.67 32.67 -2.09
CA GLU A 29 -1.82 33.06 -3.22
C GLU A 29 -0.36 33.20 -2.82
N GLU A 30 -0.08 33.82 -1.67
CA GLU A 30 1.27 33.95 -1.13
C GLU A 30 1.89 32.59 -0.76
N ALA A 31 1.09 31.69 -0.18
CA ALA A 31 1.55 30.36 0.19
C ALA A 31 1.91 29.51 -1.03
N LEU A 32 1.17 29.65 -2.13
CA LEU A 32 1.44 28.94 -3.38
C LEU A 32 2.55 29.59 -4.21
N LYS A 33 2.84 30.87 -3.99
CA LYS A 33 3.88 31.58 -4.71
C LYS A 33 5.24 30.91 -4.55
N GLY A 34 5.89 30.66 -5.69
CA GLY A 34 7.21 30.05 -5.74
C GLY A 34 7.24 28.55 -5.43
N LEU A 35 6.09 27.88 -5.36
CA LEU A 35 6.02 26.42 -5.34
C LEU A 35 6.00 25.85 -6.75
N THR A 36 6.55 24.64 -6.90
CA THR A 36 6.33 23.84 -8.11
C THR A 36 4.89 23.34 -8.17
N GLU A 37 4.46 22.84 -9.33
CA GLU A 37 3.13 22.24 -9.48
C GLU A 37 2.91 21.07 -8.50
N VAL A 38 3.88 20.16 -8.40
CA VAL A 38 3.89 19.05 -7.44
C VAL A 38 3.73 19.57 -6.01
N GLU A 39 4.54 20.54 -5.61
CA GLU A 39 4.50 21.13 -4.27
C GLU A 39 3.16 21.81 -3.98
N ALA A 40 2.60 22.52 -4.95
CA ALA A 40 1.29 23.15 -4.82
C ALA A 40 0.18 22.12 -4.61
N VAL A 41 0.24 20.97 -5.29
CA VAL A 41 -0.70 19.86 -5.06
C VAL A 41 -0.60 19.33 -3.64
N PHE A 42 0.62 19.06 -3.16
CA PHE A 42 0.81 18.55 -1.79
C PHE A 42 0.44 19.56 -0.70
N LEU A 43 0.67 20.87 -0.92
CA LEU A 43 0.23 21.88 0.01
C LEU A 43 -1.31 21.98 0.08
N ARG A 44 -1.99 21.92 -1.07
CA ARG A 44 -3.46 21.86 -1.14
C ARG A 44 -4.01 20.59 -0.48
N LEU A 45 -3.34 19.45 -0.66
CA LEU A 45 -3.70 18.20 -0.01
C LEU A 45 -3.55 18.28 1.52
N ALA A 46 -2.48 18.92 2.00
CA ALA A 46 -2.29 19.19 3.43
C ALA A 46 -3.39 20.09 4.01
N TRP A 47 -3.82 21.13 3.29
CA TRP A 47 -4.94 21.97 3.71
C TRP A 47 -6.24 21.16 3.81
N PHE A 48 -6.53 20.33 2.80
CA PHE A 48 -7.66 19.41 2.84
C PHE A 48 -7.62 18.46 4.04
N PHE A 49 -6.46 17.85 4.34
CA PHE A 49 -6.36 16.95 5.50
C PHE A 49 -6.58 17.67 6.84
N GLU A 50 -6.10 18.90 6.99
CA GLU A 50 -6.31 19.66 8.23
C GLU A 50 -7.75 20.16 8.40
N ALA A 51 -8.43 20.49 7.31
CA ALA A 51 -9.77 21.08 7.33
C ALA A 51 -10.73 20.46 6.29
N PRO A 52 -11.00 19.14 6.32
CA PRO A 52 -11.72 18.44 5.26
C PRO A 52 -13.20 18.84 5.10
N GLU A 53 -13.77 19.48 6.13
CA GLU A 53 -15.16 20.00 6.09
C GLU A 53 -15.24 21.40 5.45
N ASN A 54 -14.12 22.12 5.38
CA ASN A 54 -14.06 23.51 4.90
C ASN A 54 -13.30 23.62 3.58
N GLU A 55 -12.30 22.77 3.39
CA GLU A 55 -11.45 22.73 2.22
C GLU A 55 -11.84 21.58 1.32
N SER A 56 -11.82 21.81 0.01
CA SER A 56 -12.04 20.78 -0.99
C SER A 56 -10.73 20.46 -1.72
N PHE A 57 -10.56 19.20 -2.11
CA PHE A 57 -9.42 18.78 -2.91
C PHE A 57 -9.88 18.23 -4.26
N ASN A 58 -9.39 18.83 -5.34
CA ASN A 58 -9.66 18.35 -6.69
C ASN A 58 -8.72 17.17 -7.02
N ILE A 59 -9.26 15.96 -7.02
CA ILE A 59 -8.51 14.72 -7.34
C ILE A 59 -7.91 14.74 -8.76
N GLY A 60 -8.48 15.51 -9.69
CA GLY A 60 -7.92 15.69 -11.03
C GLY A 60 -6.51 16.27 -11.02
N LEU A 61 -6.13 17.00 -9.96
CA LEU A 61 -4.76 17.48 -9.77
C LEU A 61 -3.76 16.32 -9.66
N LEU A 62 -4.15 15.19 -9.05
CA LEU A 62 -3.27 14.01 -8.96
C LEU A 62 -2.97 13.45 -10.34
N TYR A 63 -3.99 13.36 -11.20
CA TYR A 63 -3.86 12.84 -12.55
C TYR A 63 -3.04 13.75 -13.48
N HIS A 64 -3.22 15.07 -13.36
CA HIS A 64 -2.59 16.02 -14.27
C HIS A 64 -1.19 16.46 -13.86
N GLN A 65 -0.85 16.41 -12.57
CA GLN A 65 0.34 17.08 -12.02
C GLN A 65 1.32 16.14 -11.32
N LEU A 66 0.91 14.89 -11.03
CA LEU A 66 1.77 13.93 -10.34
C LEU A 66 2.01 12.69 -11.21
N ASP A 67 3.24 12.19 -11.15
CA ASP A 67 3.67 10.95 -11.78
C ASP A 67 4.50 10.10 -10.81
N ASN A 68 4.71 8.83 -11.17
CA ASN A 68 5.62 7.90 -10.49
C ASN A 68 5.54 7.96 -8.95
N GLU A 69 6.67 8.26 -8.31
CA GLU A 69 6.82 8.31 -6.85
C GLU A 69 5.91 9.34 -6.18
N TRP A 70 5.60 10.46 -6.84
CA TRP A 70 4.75 11.51 -6.28
C TRP A 70 3.29 11.09 -6.28
N LEU A 71 2.84 10.45 -7.36
CA LEU A 71 1.49 9.89 -7.40
C LEU A 71 1.33 8.76 -6.38
N GLU A 72 2.31 7.85 -6.28
CA GLU A 72 2.32 6.80 -5.26
C GLU A 72 2.26 7.37 -3.84
N PHE A 73 3.03 8.42 -3.57
CA PHE A 73 3.04 9.07 -2.27
C PHE A 73 1.69 9.73 -1.95
N ALA A 74 1.08 10.43 -2.89
CA ALA A 74 -0.24 11.05 -2.71
C ALA A 74 -1.33 9.99 -2.41
N LEU A 75 -1.33 8.87 -3.12
CA LEU A 75 -2.29 7.78 -2.90
C LEU A 75 -2.10 7.11 -1.52
N GLN A 76 -0.85 6.94 -1.08
CA GLN A 76 -0.57 6.46 0.28
C GLN A 76 -1.10 7.42 1.33
N LEU A 77 -0.88 8.73 1.16
CA LEU A 77 -1.36 9.75 2.09
C LEU A 77 -2.89 9.78 2.18
N MET A 78 -3.58 9.69 1.04
CA MET A 78 -5.04 9.61 1.05
C MET A 78 -5.55 8.37 1.79
N THR A 79 -4.93 7.21 1.54
CA THR A 79 -5.29 5.96 2.22
C THR A 79 -5.09 6.09 3.72
N GLN A 80 -3.92 6.61 4.14
CA GLN A 80 -3.62 6.87 5.54
C GLN A 80 -4.61 7.86 6.18
N PHE A 81 -4.97 8.92 5.47
CA PHE A 81 -5.92 9.91 5.97
C PHE A 81 -7.30 9.28 6.28
N PHE A 82 -7.81 8.44 5.37
CA PHE A 82 -9.09 7.78 5.57
C PHE A 82 -9.07 6.65 6.61
N GLN A 83 -7.92 6.00 6.80
CA GLN A 83 -7.76 4.91 7.76
C GLN A 83 -7.43 5.42 9.17
N GLU A 84 -6.48 6.34 9.31
CA GLU A 84 -5.88 6.73 10.58
C GLU A 84 -6.33 8.11 11.09
N ASP A 85 -6.61 9.05 10.18
CA ASP A 85 -6.91 10.44 10.58
C ASP A 85 -8.42 10.70 10.72
N THR A 86 -9.24 9.95 9.98
CA THR A 86 -10.72 10.07 9.99
C THR A 86 -11.42 8.79 10.44
N PHE A 87 -10.73 7.63 10.43
CA PHE A 87 -11.29 6.32 10.75
C PHE A 87 -12.54 5.95 9.93
N LEU A 88 -12.69 6.49 8.72
CA LEU A 88 -13.77 6.13 7.80
C LEU A 88 -13.53 4.75 7.16
N ILE A 89 -12.27 4.33 7.03
CA ILE A 89 -11.89 2.97 6.61
C ILE A 89 -11.38 2.21 7.84
N GLN A 90 -12.28 1.52 8.54
CA GLN A 90 -11.95 0.81 9.79
C GLN A 90 -11.49 -0.64 9.58
N LYS A 91 -11.96 -1.27 8.51
CA LYS A 91 -11.61 -2.64 8.13
C LYS A 91 -11.17 -2.64 6.67
N PRO A 92 -9.96 -2.13 6.36
CA PRO A 92 -9.46 -2.14 5.00
C PRO A 92 -9.42 -3.57 4.48
N THR A 93 -10.27 -3.87 3.50
CA THR A 93 -10.28 -5.15 2.76
C THR A 93 -9.33 -5.12 1.57
N PHE A 94 -8.79 -3.94 1.27
CA PHE A 94 -7.87 -3.68 0.18
C PHE A 94 -6.48 -3.43 0.76
N SER A 95 -5.59 -4.40 0.57
CA SER A 95 -4.15 -4.19 0.74
C SER A 95 -3.59 -3.93 -0.65
N ILE A 96 -3.13 -2.71 -0.90
CA ILE A 96 -2.22 -2.45 -2.01
C ILE A 96 -0.91 -3.13 -1.63
N LEU A 97 -0.69 -4.36 -2.11
CA LEU A 97 0.66 -4.88 -2.16
C LEU A 97 1.45 -3.92 -3.04
N ARG A 98 2.38 -3.18 -2.44
CA ARG A 98 3.46 -2.56 -3.21
C ARG A 98 4.16 -3.74 -3.86
N GLU A 99 4.04 -3.88 -5.18
CA GLU A 99 4.79 -4.90 -5.91
C GLU A 99 6.29 -4.60 -5.76
N THR A 100 6.90 -5.07 -4.68
CA THR A 100 8.27 -5.54 -4.79
C THR A 100 8.17 -6.84 -5.58
N LYS A 101 8.75 -6.83 -6.78
CA LYS A 101 8.59 -7.84 -7.84
C LYS A 101 8.81 -9.31 -7.44
N ASP A 102 9.20 -9.63 -6.21
CA ASP A 102 9.78 -10.93 -5.86
C ASP A 102 9.19 -11.67 -4.65
N HIS A 103 8.15 -11.21 -3.95
CA HIS A 103 7.93 -11.72 -2.59
C HIS A 103 6.65 -12.46 -2.27
N TYR A 104 5.63 -12.52 -3.13
CA TYR A 104 4.41 -13.29 -2.82
C TYR A 104 3.95 -14.21 -3.95
N PHE A 105 3.69 -15.46 -3.58
CA PHE A 105 3.21 -16.54 -4.42
C PHE A 105 1.72 -16.72 -4.14
N ASN A 106 0.89 -16.62 -5.17
CA ASN A 106 -0.46 -17.17 -5.11
C ASN A 106 -0.41 -18.70 -5.16
N GLN A 107 -1.55 -19.34 -4.95
CA GLN A 107 -1.65 -20.80 -4.89
C GLN A 107 -1.17 -21.52 -6.15
N LYS A 108 -1.31 -20.93 -7.34
CA LYS A 108 -0.78 -21.52 -8.56
C LYS A 108 0.75 -21.42 -8.57
N GLN A 109 1.29 -20.23 -8.31
CA GLN A 109 2.73 -19.99 -8.29
C GLN A 109 3.43 -20.85 -7.23
N PHE A 110 2.82 -21.08 -6.07
CA PHE A 110 3.35 -21.98 -5.05
C PHE A 110 3.43 -23.42 -5.58
N ALA A 111 2.38 -23.92 -6.24
CA ALA A 111 2.41 -25.26 -6.83
C ALA A 111 3.47 -25.38 -7.93
N ASP A 112 3.59 -24.36 -8.78
CA ASP A 112 4.58 -24.28 -9.86
C ASP A 112 6.01 -24.28 -9.26
N PHE A 113 6.27 -23.48 -8.21
CA PHE A 113 7.55 -23.45 -7.51
C PHE A 113 7.94 -24.83 -6.94
N LEU A 114 7.02 -25.52 -6.28
CA LEU A 114 7.28 -26.86 -5.73
C LEU A 114 7.62 -27.85 -6.85
N SER A 115 6.90 -27.78 -7.98
CA SER A 115 7.16 -28.60 -9.17
C SER A 115 8.54 -28.35 -9.78
N GLU A 116 8.92 -27.08 -9.93
CA GLU A 116 10.25 -26.69 -10.42
C GLU A 116 11.38 -27.21 -9.51
N HIS A 117 11.12 -27.35 -8.21
CA HIS A 117 12.07 -27.87 -7.22
C HIS A 117 11.95 -29.39 -6.99
N GLY A 118 11.30 -30.11 -7.91
CA GLY A 118 11.28 -31.59 -7.96
C GLY A 118 10.16 -32.24 -7.15
N LEU A 119 9.24 -31.48 -6.55
CA LEU A 119 8.10 -32.01 -5.81
C LEU A 119 6.87 -32.10 -6.73
N LYS A 120 6.20 -33.26 -6.77
CA LYS A 120 5.01 -33.46 -7.62
C LYS A 120 3.77 -32.75 -7.05
N TYR A 121 3.65 -31.45 -7.30
CA TYR A 121 2.52 -30.62 -6.87
C TYR A 121 1.84 -29.92 -8.04
N ASP A 122 0.55 -30.20 -8.22
CA ASP A 122 -0.31 -29.38 -9.06
C ASP A 122 -1.18 -28.46 -8.18
N LYS A 123 -1.81 -27.46 -8.81
CA LYS A 123 -2.70 -26.51 -8.12
C LYS A 123 -3.81 -27.24 -7.34
N ARG A 124 -4.33 -28.35 -7.87
CA ARG A 124 -5.43 -29.10 -7.24
C ARG A 124 -4.99 -29.78 -5.95
N LYS A 125 -3.84 -30.44 -5.96
CA LYS A 125 -3.22 -31.06 -4.80
C LYS A 125 -2.90 -30.00 -3.75
N LEU A 126 -2.33 -28.86 -4.18
CA LEU A 126 -2.05 -27.75 -3.29
C LEU A 126 -3.33 -27.24 -2.59
N ASN A 127 -4.45 -27.13 -3.33
CA ASN A 127 -5.74 -26.75 -2.75
C ASN A 127 -6.26 -27.72 -1.69
N VAL A 128 -6.19 -29.01 -1.98
CA VAL A 128 -6.59 -30.04 -1.03
C VAL A 128 -5.73 -29.96 0.23
N TYR A 129 -4.42 -29.79 0.07
CA TYR A 129 -3.50 -29.69 1.20
C TYR A 129 -3.76 -28.42 2.02
N TYR A 130 -4.00 -27.28 1.37
CA TYR A 130 -4.37 -26.04 2.04
C TYR A 130 -5.66 -26.18 2.86
N SER A 131 -6.73 -26.72 2.27
CA SER A 131 -8.00 -26.97 2.97
C SER A 131 -7.87 -27.91 4.18
N ARG A 132 -6.84 -28.76 4.18
CA ARG A 132 -6.55 -29.72 5.25
C ARG A 132 -5.53 -29.20 6.26
N GLY A 133 -5.07 -27.95 6.14
CA GLY A 133 -4.05 -27.37 6.99
C GLY A 133 -2.67 -28.03 6.86
N LYS A 134 -2.40 -28.68 5.72
CA LYS A 134 -1.11 -29.35 5.43
C LYS A 134 -0.08 -28.42 4.77
N ILE A 135 -0.47 -27.19 4.49
CA ILE A 135 0.38 -26.11 3.98
C ILE A 135 0.38 -25.03 5.05
N PRO A 136 1.48 -24.27 5.22
CA PRO A 136 1.48 -23.08 6.06
C PRO A 136 0.27 -22.19 5.80
N LYS A 137 -0.19 -21.52 6.85
CA LYS A 137 -1.21 -20.47 6.73
C LYS A 137 -0.69 -19.39 5.77
N ALA A 138 -1.60 -18.76 5.04
CA ALA A 138 -1.26 -17.67 4.15
C ALA A 138 -0.64 -16.51 4.94
N ASP A 139 0.43 -15.93 4.41
CA ASP A 139 1.08 -14.76 5.00
C ASP A 139 0.23 -13.50 4.80
N VAL A 140 -0.53 -13.47 3.70
CA VAL A 140 -1.52 -12.43 3.43
C VAL A 140 -2.70 -13.00 2.65
N GLU A 141 -3.89 -12.48 2.91
CA GLU A 141 -5.11 -12.80 2.14
C GLU A 141 -5.63 -11.53 1.47
N LEU A 142 -5.80 -11.58 0.14
CA LEU A 142 -6.22 -10.44 -0.68
C LEU A 142 -7.51 -10.80 -1.40
N ALA A 143 -8.58 -10.09 -1.08
CA ALA A 143 -9.91 -10.33 -1.67
C ALA A 143 -10.34 -11.82 -1.64
N GLY A 144 -10.07 -12.51 -0.52
CA GLY A 144 -10.40 -13.93 -0.36
C GLY A 144 -9.40 -14.90 -1.03
N THR A 145 -8.32 -14.38 -1.62
CA THR A 145 -7.26 -15.19 -2.24
C THR A 145 -6.04 -15.25 -1.33
N PRO A 146 -5.57 -16.45 -0.94
CA PRO A 146 -4.39 -16.60 -0.09
C PRO A 146 -3.08 -16.44 -0.88
N TYR A 147 -2.09 -15.80 -0.24
CA TYR A 147 -0.74 -15.61 -0.75
C TYR A 147 0.31 -15.97 0.31
N TRP A 148 1.46 -16.44 -0.15
CA TRP A 148 2.59 -16.86 0.68
C TRP A 148 3.86 -16.12 0.27
N SER A 149 4.66 -15.73 1.25
CA SER A 149 5.95 -15.12 1.00
C SER A 149 6.90 -16.12 0.33
N LYS A 150 7.90 -15.62 -0.41
CA LYS A 150 8.95 -16.48 -0.98
C LYS A 150 9.62 -17.36 0.09
N SER A 151 9.97 -16.78 1.23
CA SER A 151 10.57 -17.51 2.36
C SER A 151 9.66 -18.62 2.88
N THR A 152 8.36 -18.39 3.00
CA THR A 152 7.40 -19.41 3.46
C THR A 152 7.29 -20.57 2.46
N VAL A 153 7.31 -20.26 1.16
CA VAL A 153 7.26 -21.25 0.08
C VAL A 153 8.54 -22.09 0.05
N GLU A 154 9.71 -21.45 0.19
CA GLU A 154 11.02 -22.11 0.25
C GLU A 154 11.14 -23.02 1.48
N GLU A 155 10.76 -22.53 2.65
CA GLU A 155 10.80 -23.30 3.90
C GLU A 155 9.92 -24.55 3.79
N PHE A 156 8.69 -24.40 3.29
CA PHE A 156 7.80 -25.54 3.07
C PHE A 156 8.37 -26.54 2.06
N CYS A 157 8.98 -26.06 0.97
CA CYS A 157 9.60 -26.91 -0.04
C CYS A 157 10.68 -27.81 0.58
N GLU A 158 11.57 -27.25 1.41
CA GLU A 158 12.62 -28.02 2.07
C GLU A 158 12.06 -29.01 3.11
N GLN A 159 11.08 -28.59 3.93
CA GLN A 159 10.40 -29.49 4.87
C GLN A 159 9.75 -30.68 4.15
N GLU A 160 9.12 -30.44 3.00
CA GLU A 160 8.44 -31.46 2.23
C GLU A 160 9.43 -32.42 1.53
N LYS A 161 10.57 -31.92 1.04
CA LYS A 161 11.66 -32.77 0.53
C LYS A 161 12.22 -33.68 1.63
N GLU A 162 12.44 -33.15 2.83
CA GLU A 162 12.91 -33.95 3.96
C GLU A 162 11.88 -34.98 4.41
N ARG A 163 10.59 -34.65 4.39
CA ARG A 163 9.51 -35.59 4.67
C ARG A 163 9.54 -36.77 3.70
N LEU A 164 9.69 -36.50 2.40
CA LEU A 164 9.73 -37.53 1.36
C LEU A 164 11.01 -38.38 1.36
N LYS A 165 12.10 -37.91 1.97
CA LYS A 165 13.32 -38.73 2.15
C LYS A 165 13.19 -39.74 3.30
N ARG A 166 12.26 -39.50 4.23
CA ARG A 166 12.02 -40.33 5.42
C ARG A 166 10.89 -41.35 5.25
N ASP A 167 10.06 -41.17 4.21
CA ASP A 167 9.03 -42.10 3.75
C ASP A 167 9.62 -43.13 2.75
#